data_AF-A0AB37SS11-F1
#
_entry.id   AF-A0AB37SS11-F1
#
_cell.length_a   1.000
_cell.length_b   1.000
_cell.length_c   1.000
_cell.angle_alpha   90.00
_cell.angle_beta   90.00
_cell.angle_gamma   90.00
#
_symmetry.space_group_name_H-M   'P 1'
#
loop_
_entity.id
_entity.type
_entity.pdbx_description
1 polymer ?
#
loop_
_entity_poly.entity_id
_entity_poly.type
_entity_poly.pdbx_seq_one_letter_code
_entity_poly.pdbx_strand_id
1 'polypeptide(L)'
;MTTLLVRVAGDEDLDAETRKLRSALLELDVADVRLPVVVAPDGAKGTGTDIGAMIVSLGGSAVLTALVTGVCQVLRTWVTRDKDRRVVIEVGGNKLELTGGNAEQQARAIEAFTKTLELEAD
;
A
#
# COMPACT_ATOMS: atom_id res chain seq x y z
N MET A 1 -7.18 10.28 -11.96
CA MET A 1 -6.65 8.94 -11.68
C MET A 1 -5.71 9.08 -10.49
N THR A 2 -6.04 8.44 -9.38
CA THR A 2 -5.26 8.55 -8.13
C THR A 2 -4.36 7.33 -8.00
N THR A 3 -3.12 7.54 -7.55
CA THR A 3 -2.14 6.47 -7.42
C THR A 3 -1.67 6.38 -5.98
N LEU A 4 -1.67 5.18 -5.40
CA LEU A 4 -1.06 4.89 -4.12
C LEU A 4 0.27 4.19 -4.34
N LEU A 5 1.29 4.64 -3.62
CA LEU A 5 2.54 3.91 -3.48
C LEU A 5 2.52 3.15 -2.17
N VAL A 6 2.52 1.82 -2.27
CA VAL A 6 2.55 0.92 -1.12
C VAL A 6 3.93 0.32 -1.03
N ARG A 7 4.54 0.35 0.16
CA ARG A 7 5.80 -0.34 0.47
C ARG A 7 5.59 -1.24 1.66
N VAL A 8 5.92 -2.52 1.53
CA VAL A 8 5.87 -3.50 2.60
C VAL A 8 7.28 -3.95 2.99
N ALA A 9 7.46 -4.24 4.27
CA ALA A 9 8.69 -4.76 4.83
C ALA A 9 8.38 -5.76 5.96
N GLY A 10 9.33 -6.67 6.21
CA GLY A 10 9.20 -7.79 7.13
C GLY A 10 9.56 -9.10 6.43
N ASP A 11 9.55 -10.22 7.17
CA ASP A 11 9.66 -11.63 6.73
C ASP A 11 10.81 -12.01 5.76
N GLU A 12 11.32 -13.25 5.87
CA GLU A 12 12.32 -13.78 4.95
C GLU A 12 11.72 -14.04 3.54
N ASP A 13 10.40 -14.15 3.42
CA ASP A 13 9.67 -14.49 2.18
C ASP A 13 8.91 -13.29 1.55
N LEU A 14 9.46 -12.09 1.69
CA LEU A 14 8.83 -10.80 1.30
C LEU A 14 8.31 -10.78 -0.14
N ASP A 15 9.00 -11.43 -1.08
CA ASP A 15 8.60 -11.50 -2.49
C ASP A 15 7.31 -12.32 -2.68
N ALA A 16 7.20 -13.48 -2.03
CA ALA A 16 6.01 -14.31 -2.07
C ALA A 16 4.81 -13.60 -1.42
N GLU A 17 5.04 -12.93 -0.29
CA GLU A 17 4.01 -12.15 0.39
C GLU A 17 3.56 -10.93 -0.42
N THR A 18 4.49 -10.24 -1.09
CA THR A 18 4.18 -9.12 -1.99
C THR A 18 3.30 -9.58 -3.15
N ARG A 19 3.57 -10.75 -3.74
CA ARG A 19 2.69 -11.33 -4.78
C ARG A 19 1.29 -11.65 -4.27
N LYS A 20 1.16 -12.28 -3.09
CA LYS A 20 -0.14 -12.57 -2.48
C LYS A 20 -0.92 -11.29 -2.21
N LEU A 21 -0.23 -10.27 -1.69
CA LEU A 21 -0.83 -8.97 -1.38
C LEU A 21 -1.28 -8.25 -2.66
N ARG A 22 -0.47 -8.29 -3.71
CA ARG A 22 -0.85 -7.80 -5.04
C ARG A 22 -2.13 -8.47 -5.53
N SER A 23 -2.24 -9.79 -5.43
CA SER A 23 -3.47 -10.50 -5.83
C SER A 23 -4.67 -10.05 -5.01
N ALA A 24 -4.54 -9.93 -3.69
CA ALA A 24 -5.62 -9.45 -2.83
C ALA A 24 -6.04 -7.99 -3.14
N LEU A 25 -5.09 -7.12 -3.52
CA LEU A 25 -5.39 -5.76 -3.94
C LEU A 25 -6.10 -5.71 -5.29
N LEU A 26 -5.81 -6.64 -6.21
CA LEU A 26 -6.48 -6.76 -7.51
C LEU A 26 -7.91 -7.33 -7.40
N GLU A 27 -8.27 -7.95 -6.28
CA GLU A 27 -9.66 -8.36 -6.00
C GLU A 27 -10.54 -7.17 -5.62
N LEU A 28 -9.94 -6.04 -5.26
CA LEU A 28 -10.64 -4.78 -5.10
C LEU A 28 -10.94 -4.18 -6.49
N ASP A 29 -11.92 -3.27 -6.58
CA ASP A 29 -12.28 -2.53 -7.80
C ASP A 29 -11.25 -1.43 -8.14
N VAL A 30 -9.97 -1.78 -8.08
CA VAL A 30 -8.83 -0.94 -8.46
C VAL A 30 -8.59 -1.06 -9.96
N ALA A 31 -8.09 0.00 -10.58
CA ALA A 31 -7.82 0.00 -12.01
C ALA A 31 -6.62 -0.89 -12.36
N ASP A 32 -5.59 -0.91 -11.51
CA ASP A 32 -4.35 -1.68 -11.74
C ASP A 32 -3.49 -1.77 -10.47
N VAL A 33 -2.66 -2.82 -10.39
CA VAL A 33 -1.60 -2.95 -9.38
C VAL A 33 -0.30 -3.38 -10.07
N ARG A 34 0.68 -2.49 -10.11
CA ARG A 34 2.00 -2.71 -10.74
C ARG A 34 3.12 -2.73 -9.73
N LEU A 35 4.20 -3.44 -10.04
CA LEU A 35 5.44 -3.34 -9.28
C LEU A 35 6.27 -2.19 -9.87
N PRO A 36 6.84 -1.28 -9.06
CA PRO A 36 7.71 -0.24 -9.57
C PRO A 36 8.99 -0.85 -10.11
N VAL A 37 9.38 -0.42 -11.30
CA VAL A 37 10.69 -0.75 -11.87
C VAL A 37 11.72 0.14 -11.19
N VAL A 38 12.71 -0.45 -10.53
CA VAL A 38 13.85 0.31 -9.99
C VAL A 38 14.93 0.31 -11.06
N VAL A 39 15.23 1.49 -11.60
CA VAL A 39 16.45 1.66 -12.38
C VAL A 39 17.61 1.54 -11.39
N ALA A 40 18.34 0.44 -11.46
CA ALA A 40 19.52 0.27 -10.62
C ALA A 40 20.57 1.34 -11.01
N PRO A 41 21.32 1.91 -10.05
CA PRO A 41 22.39 2.85 -10.36
C PRO A 41 23.39 2.26 -11.35
N ASP A 42 23.96 3.10 -12.22
CA ASP A 42 24.99 2.69 -13.19
C ASP A 42 26.10 1.89 -12.49
N GLY A 43 26.28 0.63 -12.91
CA GLY A 43 27.28 -0.29 -12.34
C GLY A 43 26.72 -1.43 -11.48
N ALA A 44 25.43 -1.39 -11.11
CA ALA A 44 24.76 -2.56 -10.52
C ALA A 44 24.41 -3.59 -11.60
N LYS A 45 24.71 -4.88 -11.35
CA LYS A 45 24.31 -5.96 -12.26
C LYS A 45 22.80 -6.20 -12.17
N GLY A 46 22.03 -5.62 -13.09
CA GLY A 46 20.63 -5.93 -13.36
C GLY A 46 19.67 -4.74 -13.15
N THR A 47 18.52 -4.76 -13.83
CA THR A 47 17.34 -3.95 -13.47
C THR A 47 16.69 -4.58 -12.24
N GLY A 48 16.65 -3.88 -11.11
CA GLY A 48 16.05 -4.38 -9.89
C GLY A 48 14.54 -4.11 -9.83
N THR A 49 13.81 -4.95 -9.11
CA THR A 49 12.47 -4.61 -8.61
C THR A 49 12.63 -4.27 -7.13
N ASP A 50 11.98 -3.21 -6.65
CA ASP A 50 11.88 -2.95 -5.21
C ASP A 50 10.97 -4.03 -4.62
N ILE A 51 11.58 -5.10 -4.09
CA ILE A 51 10.86 -6.21 -3.49
C ILE A 51 10.09 -5.65 -2.29
N GLY A 52 8.75 -5.63 -2.41
CA GLY A 52 7.87 -5.03 -1.40
C GLY A 52 7.18 -3.75 -1.83
N ALA A 53 7.48 -3.18 -2.99
CA ALA A 53 6.78 -1.98 -3.46
C ALA A 53 5.69 -2.31 -4.51
N MET A 54 4.57 -1.60 -4.44
CA MET A 54 3.45 -1.70 -5.37
C MET A 54 2.87 -0.31 -5.65
N ILE A 55 2.50 -0.07 -6.91
CA ILE A 55 1.77 1.09 -7.38
C ILE A 55 0.33 0.65 -7.62
N VAL A 56 -0.60 1.14 -6.81
CA VAL A 56 -2.03 0.86 -6.91
C VAL A 56 -2.71 2.03 -7.62
N SER A 57 -3.32 1.79 -8.76
CA SER A 57 -4.05 2.80 -9.52
C SER A 57 -5.54 2.69 -9.20
N LEU A 58 -6.15 3.78 -8.74
CA LEU A 58 -7.58 3.86 -8.45
C LEU A 58 -8.34 4.54 -9.58
N GLY A 59 -9.57 4.06 -9.82
CA GLY A 59 -10.54 4.64 -10.75
C GLY A 59 -11.05 6.03 -10.33
N GLY A 60 -12.11 6.52 -10.98
CA GLY A 60 -12.65 7.89 -10.82
C GLY A 60 -13.01 8.32 -9.37
N SER A 61 -13.22 9.62 -9.16
CA SER A 61 -13.23 10.21 -7.80
C SER A 61 -14.42 9.87 -6.91
N ALA A 62 -15.58 9.50 -7.48
CA ALA A 62 -16.82 9.32 -6.72
C ALA A 62 -16.77 8.23 -5.64
N VAL A 63 -15.79 7.33 -5.71
CA VAL A 63 -15.61 6.19 -4.77
C VAL A 63 -14.18 6.14 -4.21
N LEU A 64 -13.41 7.24 -4.35
CA LEU A 64 -11.99 7.25 -4.03
C LEU A 64 -11.73 6.88 -2.56
N THR A 65 -12.45 7.48 -1.62
CA THR A 65 -12.26 7.22 -0.18
C THR A 65 -12.56 5.77 0.18
N ALA A 66 -13.63 5.19 -0.39
CA ALA A 66 -13.99 3.80 -0.13
C ALA A 66 -12.93 2.84 -0.70
N LEU A 67 -12.38 3.12 -1.88
CA LEU A 67 -11.28 2.34 -2.46
C LEU A 67 -10.00 2.45 -1.63
N VAL A 68 -9.61 3.65 -1.21
CA VAL A 68 -8.44 3.84 -0.33
C VAL A 68 -8.64 3.12 0.99
N THR A 69 -9.85 3.17 1.56
CA THR A 69 -10.20 2.44 2.79
C THR A 69 -10.06 0.93 2.58
N GLY A 70 -10.59 0.39 1.49
CA GLY A 70 -10.48 -1.03 1.14
C GLY A 70 -9.03 -1.49 1.01
N VAL A 71 -8.19 -0.72 0.31
CA VAL A 71 -6.74 -0.95 0.21
C VAL A 71 -6.11 -0.96 1.62
N CYS A 72 -6.41 0.03 2.45
CA CYS A 72 -5.90 0.11 3.82
C CYS A 72 -6.31 -1.10 4.67
N GLN A 73 -7.53 -1.62 4.52
CA GLN A 73 -7.99 -2.80 5.26
C GLN A 73 -7.24 -4.08 4.83
N VAL A 74 -7.03 -4.29 3.53
CA VAL A 74 -6.24 -5.43 3.02
C VAL A 74 -4.81 -5.39 3.58
N LEU A 75 -4.18 -4.21 3.54
CA LEU A 75 -2.83 -4.00 4.05
C LEU A 75 -2.75 -4.16 5.57
N ARG A 76 -3.78 -3.70 6.30
CA ARG A 76 -3.91 -3.90 7.74
C ARG A 76 -4.02 -5.38 8.09
N THR A 77 -4.85 -6.14 7.38
CA THR A 77 -4.93 -7.60 7.60
C THR A 77 -3.57 -8.26 7.40
N TRP A 78 -2.81 -7.86 6.38
CA TRP A 78 -1.46 -8.38 6.15
C TRP A 78 -0.48 -8.01 7.28
N VAL A 79 -0.46 -6.74 7.71
CA VAL A 79 0.49 -6.25 8.73
C VAL A 79 0.18 -6.80 10.13
N THR A 80 -1.07 -7.14 10.43
CA THR A 80 -1.45 -7.71 11.74
C THR A 80 -1.04 -9.17 11.94
N ARG A 81 -0.61 -9.86 10.89
CA ARG A 81 -0.19 -11.28 10.97
C ARG A 81 1.15 -11.46 11.69
N ASP A 82 1.97 -10.42 11.74
CA ASP A 82 3.28 -10.44 12.39
C ASP A 82 3.60 -9.05 12.96
N LYS A 83 4.18 -9.01 14.16
CA LYS A 83 4.60 -7.76 14.82
C LYS A 83 5.74 -7.05 14.06
N ASP A 84 6.55 -7.79 13.31
CA ASP A 84 7.73 -7.27 12.61
C ASP A 84 7.38 -6.80 11.18
N ARG A 85 6.14 -7.01 10.74
CA ARG A 85 5.64 -6.48 9.46
C ARG A 85 5.33 -4.99 9.57
N ARG A 86 5.62 -4.28 8.47
CA ARG A 86 5.35 -2.86 8.30
C ARG A 86 4.86 -2.58 6.90
N VAL A 87 3.91 -1.67 6.78
CA VAL A 87 3.45 -1.12 5.50
C VAL A 87 3.41 0.39 5.55
N VAL A 88 3.87 1.01 4.47
CA VAL A 88 3.81 2.45 4.22
C VAL A 88 2.96 2.67 2.98
N ILE A 89 1.99 3.57 3.07
CA ILE A 89 1.05 3.94 2.01
C ILE A 89 1.21 5.44 1.78
N GLU A 90 1.46 5.84 0.54
CA GLU A 90 1.65 7.24 0.14
C GLU A 90 0.67 7.60 -0.98
N VAL A 91 -0.06 8.70 -0.83
CA VAL A 91 -1.01 9.23 -1.83
C VAL A 91 -1.12 10.75 -1.70
N GLY A 92 -0.97 11.49 -2.79
CA GLY A 92 -1.14 12.95 -2.78
C GLY A 92 -0.20 13.71 -1.83
N GLY A 93 0.93 13.12 -1.42
CA GLY A 93 1.83 13.69 -0.39
C GLY A 93 1.48 13.31 1.04
N ASN A 94 0.29 12.73 1.27
CA ASN A 94 -0.09 12.14 2.54
C ASN A 94 0.54 10.74 2.69
N LYS A 95 0.92 10.41 3.92
CA LYS A 95 1.57 9.14 4.26
C LYS A 95 0.89 8.49 5.47
N LEU A 96 0.55 7.21 5.31
CA LEU A 96 0.07 6.34 6.37
C LEU A 96 1.07 5.23 6.60
N GLU A 97 1.43 5.00 7.84
CA GLU A 97 2.29 3.91 8.25
C GLU A 97 1.54 2.99 9.22
N LEU A 98 1.57 1.69 8.94
CA LEU A 98 1.04 0.67 9.82
C LEU A 98 2.17 -0.29 10.18
N THR A 99 2.33 -0.56 11.48
CA THR A 99 3.25 -1.56 12.02
C THR A 99 2.46 -2.61 12.77
N GLY A 100 2.90 -3.86 12.75
CA GLY A 100 2.29 -4.92 13.53
C GLY A 100 2.22 -4.61 15.04
N GLY A 101 1.32 -5.29 15.75
CA GLY A 101 1.26 -5.25 17.23
C GLY A 101 0.23 -4.31 17.87
N ASN A 102 -0.42 -3.39 17.14
CA ASN A 102 -1.52 -2.58 17.69
C ASN A 102 -2.65 -2.31 16.68
N ALA A 103 -3.61 -3.24 16.62
CA ALA A 103 -4.73 -3.22 15.68
C ALA A 103 -5.71 -2.05 15.87
N GLU A 104 -5.83 -1.50 17.08
CA GLU A 104 -6.71 -0.36 17.38
C GLU A 104 -6.08 0.95 16.92
N GLN A 105 -4.78 1.13 17.19
CA GLN A 105 -4.03 2.29 16.70
C GLN A 105 -4.03 2.35 15.17
N GLN A 106 -3.87 1.21 14.50
CA GLN A 106 -3.96 1.11 13.05
C GLN A 106 -5.34 1.55 12.53
N ALA A 107 -6.44 1.13 13.18
CA ALA A 107 -7.79 1.49 12.75
C ALA A 107 -8.01 3.00 12.82
N ARG A 108 -7.59 3.63 13.93
CA ARG A 108 -7.64 5.09 14.10
C ARG A 108 -6.77 5.83 13.07
N ALA A 109 -5.58 5.30 12.78
CA ALA A 109 -4.69 5.88 11.79
C ALA A 109 -5.27 5.83 10.37
N ILE A 110 -5.92 4.71 10.00
CA ILE A 110 -6.63 4.57 8.73
C ILE A 110 -7.76 5.60 8.63
N GLU A 111 -8.59 5.71 9.68
CA GLU A 111 -9.71 6.67 9.71
C GLU A 111 -9.23 8.12 9.55
N ALA A 112 -8.18 8.51 10.27
CA ALA A 112 -7.61 9.86 10.17
C ALA A 112 -7.03 10.15 8.78
N PHE A 113 -6.35 9.16 8.20
CA PHE A 113 -5.79 9.26 6.86
C PHE A 113 -6.87 9.41 5.79
N THR A 114 -7.91 8.57 5.82
CA THR A 114 -9.01 8.63 4.83
C THR A 114 -9.77 9.95 4.92
N LYS A 115 -10.00 10.46 6.14
CA LYS A 115 -10.65 11.76 6.35
C LYS A 115 -9.82 12.94 5.81
N THR A 116 -8.49 12.85 5.89
CA THR A 116 -7.60 13.89 5.33
C THR A 116 -7.75 13.95 3.80
N LEU A 117 -7.88 12.80 3.13
CA LEU A 117 -8.04 12.73 1.69
C LEU A 117 -9.40 13.22 1.19
N GLU A 118 -10.46 13.09 1.99
CA GLU A 118 -11.77 13.68 1.69
C GLU A 118 -11.69 15.21 1.65
N LEU A 119 -11.01 15.81 2.63
CA LEU A 119 -10.89 17.27 2.74
C LEU A 119 -10.07 17.92 1.61
N GLU A 120 -9.21 17.15 0.94
CA GLU A 120 -8.41 17.61 -0.21
C GLU A 120 -9.12 17.40 -1.56
N ALA A 121 -10.22 16.64 -1.57
CA ALA A 121 -10.97 16.33 -2.79
C ALA A 121 -12.16 17.28 -3.05
N ASP A 122 -12.55 18.07 -2.04
CA ASP A 122 -13.56 19.15 -2.10
C ASP A 122 -12.93 20.51 -2.50
#